data_AF-A0A6A4W5F8-F1
#
_entry.id   AF-A0A6A4W5F8-F1
#
_cell.length_a   1.000
_cell.length_b   1.000
_cell.length_c   1.000
_cell.angle_alpha   90.00
_cell.angle_beta   90.00
_cell.angle_gamma   90.00
#
_symmetry.space_group_name_H-M   'P 1'
#
loop_
_entity.id
_entity.type
_entity.pdbx_description
1 polymer ?
#
loop_
_entity_poly.entity_id
_entity_poly.type
_entity_poly.pdbx_seq_one_letter_code
_entity_poly.pdbx_strand_id
1 'polypeptide(L)'
;MVVELMFLAGAFTPCYSTMLDASVASGLDDSLATRAFVSSLFHVIFSLGLKKAVAWYMRFFQVLKGRLLSRARVIRDRGLRARGVGLETSLSVDDLRSAELNILRYVQETSFSEFYDREGTVNVKSSSLKGLNVTLKDGLLVVGGRLSRCPVESSARCTVLLPRNHHVTRLVMRDAHVSVGHQGREHTLSKIRERFWIVGVGPLVRSLVRSCVTCRKVNAAPEQQMMSDLPEDRVTPDTPAFTSVGLDVFGPVMVKRGRHEIKRYGLMCTCLVTRAVHVEVLQSLETDSLINAIRRIVARRGPILR
;
A
#
# COMPACT_ATOMS: atom_id res chain seq x y z
N MET A 1 -16.48 15.84 0.62
CA MET A 1 -15.34 15.25 -0.11
C MET A 1 -15.65 14.71 -1.51
N VAL A 2 -16.41 13.62 -1.74
CA VAL A 2 -16.67 13.15 -3.14
C VAL A 2 -17.65 14.06 -3.89
N VAL A 3 -18.60 14.67 -3.18
CA VAL A 3 -19.58 15.60 -3.75
C VAL A 3 -18.97 16.98 -4.07
N GLU A 4 -17.94 17.42 -3.35
CA GLU A 4 -17.22 18.69 -3.63
C GLU A 4 -16.32 18.61 -4.85
N LEU A 5 -15.71 17.44 -5.12
CA LEU A 5 -14.92 17.20 -6.33
C LEU A 5 -15.79 17.23 -7.61
N MET A 6 -17.08 16.92 -7.51
CA MET A 6 -18.01 17.03 -8.64
C MET A 6 -18.41 18.48 -8.97
N PHE A 7 -18.38 19.39 -8.00
CA PHE A 7 -18.68 20.80 -8.23
C PHE A 7 -17.50 21.57 -8.84
N LEU A 8 -16.26 21.20 -8.50
CA LEU A 8 -15.06 21.84 -9.05
C LEU A 8 -14.78 21.49 -10.53
N ALA A 9 -15.36 20.40 -11.05
CA ALA A 9 -15.28 20.05 -12.48
C ALA A 9 -16.23 20.88 -13.37
N GLY A 10 -17.13 21.68 -12.78
CA GLY A 10 -18.08 22.53 -13.51
C GLY A 10 -17.49 23.82 -14.10
N ALA A 11 -16.17 24.05 -13.99
CA ALA A 11 -15.52 25.32 -14.34
C ALA A 11 -14.47 25.22 -15.47
N PHE A 12 -14.47 24.16 -16.28
CA PHE A 12 -13.61 24.06 -17.48
C PHE A 12 -14.44 24.16 -18.78
N THR A 13 -14.55 25.42 -19.26
CA THR A 13 -14.51 25.90 -20.66
C THR A 13 -15.43 25.30 -21.76
N PRO A 14 -15.81 26.12 -22.78
CA PRO A 14 -16.98 25.96 -23.64
C PRO A 14 -16.81 24.96 -24.81
N CYS A 15 -15.97 23.93 -24.65
CA CYS A 15 -15.74 22.93 -25.70
C CYS A 15 -16.71 21.73 -25.61
N TYR A 16 -17.50 21.64 -24.53
CA TYR A 16 -18.40 20.51 -24.28
C TYR A 16 -19.70 20.57 -25.09
N SER A 17 -20.19 21.77 -25.46
CA SER A 17 -21.43 21.89 -26.24
C SER A 17 -21.26 21.42 -27.68
N THR A 18 -20.11 21.67 -28.30
CA THR A 18 -19.84 21.26 -29.68
C THR A 18 -19.57 19.77 -29.83
N MET A 19 -19.05 19.08 -28.80
CA MET A 19 -18.93 17.61 -28.80
C MET A 19 -20.27 16.89 -28.57
N LEU A 20 -21.18 17.49 -27.79
CA LEU A 20 -22.52 16.94 -27.57
C LEU A 20 -23.35 16.94 -28.86
N ASP A 21 -23.22 17.97 -29.69
CA ASP A 21 -23.95 18.04 -30.97
C ASP A 21 -23.40 17.05 -32.01
N ALA A 22 -22.08 16.79 -32.02
CA ALA A 22 -21.47 15.76 -32.87
C ALA A 22 -21.83 14.32 -32.42
N SER A 23 -22.06 14.11 -31.12
CA SER A 23 -22.47 12.83 -30.52
C SER A 23 -23.95 12.48 -30.73
N VAL A 24 -24.81 13.44 -31.11
CA VAL A 24 -26.24 13.17 -31.36
C VAL A 24 -26.45 12.53 -32.74
N ALA A 25 -25.52 12.71 -33.69
CA ALA A 25 -25.62 12.20 -35.05
C ALA A 25 -25.11 10.76 -35.26
N SER A 26 -24.29 10.24 -34.34
CA SER A 26 -23.80 8.85 -34.34
C SER A 26 -24.20 8.20 -33.02
N GLY A 27 -25.06 7.17 -33.08
CA GLY A 27 -25.72 6.59 -31.91
C GLY A 27 -24.83 6.51 -30.66
N LEU A 28 -25.29 7.16 -29.57
CA LEU A 28 -24.58 7.33 -28.29
C LEU A 28 -23.94 6.03 -27.79
N ASP A 29 -22.66 5.88 -28.09
CA ASP A 29 -21.81 4.77 -27.71
C ASP A 29 -21.40 4.98 -26.24
N ASP A 30 -21.99 4.19 -25.32
CA ASP A 30 -21.78 4.26 -23.87
C ASP A 30 -20.29 4.11 -23.49
N SER A 31 -19.49 3.59 -24.40
CA SER A 31 -18.03 3.50 -24.27
C SER A 31 -17.37 4.89 -24.28
N LEU A 32 -17.72 5.80 -25.20
CA LEU A 32 -17.03 7.08 -25.43
C LEU A 32 -17.13 8.06 -24.26
N ALA A 33 -18.31 8.20 -23.65
CA ALA A 33 -18.49 9.08 -22.49
C ALA A 33 -17.72 8.56 -21.26
N THR A 34 -17.77 7.24 -21.04
CA THR A 34 -17.03 6.56 -19.97
C THR A 34 -15.52 6.70 -20.14
N ARG A 35 -15.02 6.65 -21.39
CA ARG A 35 -13.60 6.88 -21.71
C ARG A 35 -13.14 8.29 -21.29
N ALA A 36 -13.94 9.33 -21.56
CA ALA A 36 -13.61 10.71 -21.20
C ALA A 36 -13.59 10.94 -19.67
N PHE A 37 -14.53 10.34 -18.94
CA PHE A 37 -14.59 10.44 -17.48
C PHE A 37 -13.49 9.63 -16.79
N VAL A 38 -13.19 8.43 -17.29
CA VAL A 38 -12.09 7.61 -16.75
C VAL A 38 -10.76 8.36 -16.89
N SER A 39 -10.54 9.06 -18.02
CA SER A 39 -9.37 9.94 -18.26
C SER A 39 -9.19 11.04 -17.20
N SER A 40 -10.27 11.67 -16.75
CA SER A 40 -10.19 12.79 -15.78
C SER A 40 -10.02 12.33 -14.33
N LEU A 41 -10.39 11.09 -14.00
CA LEU A 41 -10.39 10.57 -12.63
C LEU A 41 -9.05 9.93 -12.20
N PHE A 42 -8.07 9.83 -13.10
CA PHE A 42 -6.85 9.04 -12.93
C PHE A 42 -5.88 9.51 -11.84
N HIS A 43 -6.12 10.64 -11.20
CA HIS A 43 -5.15 11.22 -10.27
C HIS A 43 -5.32 10.83 -8.79
N VAL A 44 -6.42 10.19 -8.36
CA VAL A 44 -6.73 10.18 -6.90
C VAL A 44 -7.16 8.84 -6.26
N ILE A 45 -7.39 7.73 -6.98
CA ILE A 45 -8.20 6.67 -6.37
C ILE A 45 -7.55 5.28 -6.24
N PHE A 46 -7.69 4.68 -5.05
CA PHE A 46 -7.44 3.26 -4.75
C PHE A 46 -8.27 2.32 -5.65
N SER A 47 -7.81 1.07 -5.83
CA SER A 47 -8.44 0.01 -6.66
C SER A 47 -9.97 -0.07 -6.52
N LEU A 48 -10.48 -0.07 -5.28
CA LEU A 48 -11.90 -0.18 -4.98
C LEU A 48 -12.67 1.13 -5.18
N GLY A 49 -12.02 2.27 -4.90
CA GLY A 49 -12.65 3.57 -5.09
C GLY A 49 -12.83 3.90 -6.57
N LEU A 50 -11.87 3.51 -7.43
CA LEU A 50 -11.96 3.72 -8.87
C LEU A 50 -13.14 2.94 -9.45
N LYS A 51 -13.30 1.67 -9.06
CA LYS A 51 -14.45 0.84 -9.45
C LYS A 51 -15.77 1.46 -9.00
N LYS A 52 -15.87 1.93 -7.75
CA LYS A 52 -17.08 2.58 -7.23
C LYS A 52 -17.41 3.88 -7.97
N ALA A 53 -16.42 4.73 -8.23
CA ALA A 53 -16.62 6.00 -8.91
C ALA A 53 -17.08 5.80 -10.36
N VAL A 54 -16.44 4.88 -11.09
CA VAL A 54 -16.85 4.53 -12.46
C VAL A 54 -18.22 3.86 -12.47
N ALA A 55 -18.53 2.99 -11.50
CA ALA A 55 -19.86 2.38 -11.41
C ALA A 55 -20.97 3.42 -11.17
N TRP A 56 -20.73 4.38 -10.28
CA TRP A 56 -21.65 5.51 -10.08
C TRP A 56 -21.81 6.36 -11.34
N TYR A 57 -20.71 6.64 -12.03
CA TYR A 57 -20.76 7.37 -13.30
C TYR A 57 -21.58 6.63 -14.37
N MET A 58 -21.37 5.32 -14.53
CA MET A 58 -22.11 4.49 -15.47
C MET A 58 -23.62 4.52 -15.16
N ARG A 59 -23.99 4.34 -13.90
CA ARG A 59 -25.40 4.44 -13.47
C ARG A 59 -26.00 5.81 -13.74
N PHE A 60 -25.25 6.87 -13.42
CA PHE A 60 -25.69 8.24 -13.69
C PHE A 60 -25.91 8.45 -15.20
N PHE A 61 -24.99 7.97 -16.04
CA PHE A 61 -25.12 8.05 -17.49
C PHE A 61 -26.32 7.26 -18.02
N GLN A 62 -26.57 6.05 -17.51
CA GLN A 62 -27.76 5.26 -17.87
C GLN A 62 -29.07 5.97 -17.52
N VAL A 63 -29.13 6.63 -16.35
CA VAL A 63 -30.31 7.43 -15.96
C VAL A 63 -30.48 8.64 -16.88
N LEU A 64 -29.40 9.35 -17.23
CA LEU A 64 -29.45 10.46 -18.17
C LEU A 64 -29.93 10.00 -19.55
N LYS A 65 -29.39 8.91 -20.08
CA LYS A 65 -29.78 8.31 -21.37
C LYS A 65 -31.26 7.91 -21.34
N GLY A 66 -31.71 7.28 -20.25
CA GLY A 66 -33.11 6.94 -20.04
C GLY A 66 -34.04 8.17 -20.05
N ARG A 67 -33.64 9.27 -19.41
CA ARG A 67 -34.42 10.53 -19.41
C ARG A 67 -34.44 11.23 -20.77
N LEU A 68 -33.32 11.23 -21.50
CA LEU A 68 -33.23 11.80 -22.84
C LEU A 68 -34.07 10.99 -23.85
N LEU A 69 -34.00 9.66 -23.80
CA LEU A 69 -34.83 8.77 -24.64
C LEU A 69 -36.32 8.88 -24.28
N SER A 70 -36.64 9.06 -23.00
CA SER A 70 -38.02 9.32 -22.55
C SER A 70 -38.53 10.67 -23.07
N ARG A 71 -37.71 11.72 -23.06
CA ARG A 71 -38.04 13.02 -23.68
C ARG A 71 -38.23 12.93 -25.19
N ALA A 72 -37.41 12.13 -25.88
CA ALA A 72 -37.56 11.88 -27.32
C ALA A 72 -38.83 11.08 -27.68
N ARG A 73 -39.32 10.19 -26.80
CA ARG A 73 -40.61 9.47 -26.95
C ARG A 73 -41.83 10.32 -26.61
N VAL A 74 -41.75 11.20 -25.61
CA VAL A 74 -42.86 12.10 -25.23
C VAL A 74 -43.24 13.09 -26.34
N ILE A 75 -42.30 13.39 -27.26
CA ILE A 75 -42.59 14.20 -28.46
C ILE A 75 -43.40 13.40 -29.50
N ARG A 76 -43.40 12.06 -29.45
CA ARG A 76 -44.03 11.19 -30.45
C ARG A 76 -45.35 10.56 -29.99
N ASP A 77 -45.54 10.32 -28.69
CA ASP A 77 -46.80 9.83 -28.12
C ASP A 77 -47.33 10.80 -27.06
N ARG A 78 -48.45 11.47 -27.39
CA ARG A 78 -49.26 12.20 -26.40
C ARG A 78 -49.85 11.18 -25.42
N GLY A 79 -49.20 11.06 -24.26
CA GLY A 79 -49.84 10.53 -23.06
C GLY A 79 -49.50 9.08 -22.73
N LEU A 80 -48.33 8.88 -22.12
CA LEU A 80 -48.12 7.90 -21.04
C LEU A 80 -46.92 8.41 -20.23
N ARG A 81 -47.17 8.82 -18.98
CA ARG A 81 -46.10 9.22 -18.05
C ARG A 81 -45.24 8.00 -17.77
N ALA A 82 -44.07 7.92 -18.39
CA ALA A 82 -43.07 6.92 -18.06
C ALA A 82 -42.70 7.07 -16.58
N ARG A 83 -42.89 6.02 -15.77
CA ARG A 83 -42.35 5.96 -14.41
C ARG A 83 -40.85 6.18 -14.49
N GLY A 84 -40.38 7.30 -13.95
CA GLY A 84 -38.95 7.60 -13.89
C GLY A 84 -38.25 6.50 -13.09
N VAL A 85 -37.28 5.85 -13.70
CA VAL A 85 -36.35 4.96 -13.00
C VAL A 85 -35.62 5.83 -11.97
N GLY A 86 -35.95 5.65 -10.68
CA GLY A 86 -35.23 6.32 -9.60
C GLY A 86 -33.78 5.84 -9.57
N LEU A 87 -32.84 6.73 -9.22
CA LEU A 87 -31.49 6.28 -8.89
C LEU A 87 -31.59 5.41 -7.63
N GLU A 88 -31.46 4.10 -7.78
CA GLU A 88 -31.18 3.22 -6.65
C GLU A 88 -29.91 3.73 -5.94
N THR A 89 -30.00 3.89 -4.62
CA THR A 89 -28.95 4.49 -3.78
C THR A 89 -27.78 3.54 -3.48
N SER A 90 -27.87 2.28 -3.87
CA SER A 90 -26.87 1.25 -3.64
C SER A 90 -26.28 0.72 -4.96
N LEU A 91 -24.97 0.44 -4.96
CA LEU A 91 -24.29 -0.20 -6.10
C LEU A 91 -24.44 -1.73 -5.99
N SER A 92 -24.84 -2.37 -7.09
CA SER A 92 -24.83 -3.84 -7.20
C SER A 92 -23.41 -4.37 -7.47
N VAL A 93 -23.20 -5.65 -7.17
CA VAL A 93 -21.97 -6.37 -7.54
C VAL A 93 -21.78 -6.37 -9.06
N ASP A 94 -22.87 -6.47 -9.83
CA ASP A 94 -22.80 -6.46 -11.29
C ASP A 94 -22.46 -5.08 -11.86
N ASP A 95 -22.82 -3.99 -11.17
CA ASP A 95 -22.38 -2.64 -11.52
C ASP A 95 -20.87 -2.49 -11.35
N LEU A 96 -20.32 -3.06 -10.25
CA LEU A 96 -18.88 -3.06 -9.99
C LEU A 96 -18.11 -3.92 -11.00
N ARG A 97 -18.67 -5.08 -11.39
CA ARG A 97 -18.10 -5.92 -12.45
C ARG A 97 -18.09 -5.20 -13.80
N SER A 98 -19.21 -4.56 -14.14
CA SER A 98 -19.33 -3.79 -15.38
C SER A 98 -18.35 -2.61 -15.41
N ALA A 99 -18.20 -1.89 -14.29
CA ALA A 99 -17.21 -0.83 -14.16
C ALA A 99 -15.77 -1.36 -14.31
N GLU A 100 -15.44 -2.49 -13.69
CA GLU A 100 -14.14 -3.13 -13.82
C GLU A 100 -13.82 -3.50 -15.28
N LEU A 101 -14.76 -4.14 -15.99
CA LEU A 101 -14.58 -4.50 -17.39
C LEU A 101 -14.37 -3.27 -18.29
N ASN A 102 -15.13 -2.20 -18.08
CA ASN A 102 -14.99 -0.95 -18.85
C ASN A 102 -13.65 -0.27 -18.60
N ILE A 103 -13.17 -0.24 -17.35
CA ILE A 103 -11.84 0.29 -17.03
C ILE A 103 -10.77 -0.52 -17.76
N LEU A 104 -10.83 -1.85 -17.69
CA LEU A 104 -9.86 -2.72 -18.35
C LEU A 104 -9.88 -2.54 -19.87
N ARG A 105 -11.06 -2.42 -20.46
CA ARG A 105 -11.23 -2.17 -21.90
C ARG A 105 -10.59 -0.85 -22.30
N TYR A 106 -10.86 0.23 -21.56
CA TYR A 106 -10.24 1.53 -21.80
C TYR A 106 -8.70 1.47 -21.73
N VAL A 107 -8.15 0.81 -20.72
CA VAL A 107 -6.70 0.66 -20.54
C VAL A 107 -6.08 -0.05 -21.74
N GLN A 108 -6.73 -1.12 -22.21
CA GLN A 108 -6.27 -1.90 -23.35
C GLN A 108 -6.39 -1.12 -24.66
N GLU A 109 -7.51 -0.46 -24.92
CA GLU A 109 -7.70 0.37 -26.11
C GLU A 109 -6.67 1.51 -26.18
N THR A 110 -6.37 2.13 -25.04
CA THR A 110 -5.41 3.25 -24.98
C THR A 110 -3.97 2.78 -25.19
N SER A 111 -3.61 1.60 -24.67
CA SER A 111 -2.22 1.12 -24.64
C SER A 111 -1.87 0.12 -25.73
N PHE A 112 -2.87 -0.56 -26.29
CA PHE A 112 -2.76 -1.63 -27.28
C PHE A 112 -3.64 -1.35 -28.51
N SER A 113 -3.88 -0.07 -28.84
CA SER A 113 -4.66 0.36 -30.01
C SER A 113 -4.18 -0.29 -31.31
N GLU A 114 -2.87 -0.54 -31.43
CA GLU A 114 -2.21 -1.18 -32.56
C GLU A 114 -2.57 -2.67 -32.77
N PHE A 115 -3.25 -3.31 -31.80
CA PHE A 115 -3.58 -4.74 -31.85
C PHE A 115 -5.06 -5.03 -32.17
N TYR A 116 -5.89 -4.00 -32.25
CA TYR A 116 -7.29 -4.13 -32.66
C TYR A 116 -7.40 -3.86 -34.16
N ASP A 117 -7.77 -4.86 -34.96
CA ASP A 117 -8.13 -4.63 -36.37
C ASP A 117 -9.47 -3.86 -36.45
N ARG A 118 -9.75 -3.24 -37.60
CA ARG A 118 -11.01 -2.50 -37.88
C ARG A 118 -12.28 -3.33 -37.68
N GLU A 119 -12.16 -4.66 -37.58
CA GLU A 119 -13.25 -5.63 -37.38
C GLU A 119 -13.24 -6.25 -35.95
N GLY A 120 -12.37 -5.78 -35.05
CA GLY A 120 -12.27 -6.29 -33.67
C GLY A 120 -11.48 -7.59 -33.51
N THR A 121 -10.86 -8.08 -34.57
CA THR A 121 -9.95 -9.24 -34.57
C THR A 121 -8.53 -8.82 -34.16
N VAL A 122 -7.81 -9.72 -33.47
CA VAL A 122 -6.48 -9.41 -32.90
C VAL A 122 -5.40 -9.68 -33.94
N ASN A 123 -4.68 -8.63 -34.36
CA ASN A 123 -3.55 -8.76 -35.27
C ASN A 123 -2.25 -8.96 -34.49
N VAL A 124 -1.92 -10.21 -34.15
CA VAL A 124 -0.76 -10.59 -33.31
C VAL A 124 0.58 -10.47 -34.05
N LYS A 125 0.70 -9.56 -35.04
CA LYS A 125 1.95 -9.39 -35.84
C LYS A 125 2.96 -8.43 -35.21
N SER A 126 2.63 -7.76 -34.10
CA SER A 126 3.58 -6.87 -33.42
C SER A 126 4.67 -7.68 -32.69
N SER A 127 5.91 -7.15 -32.72
CA SER A 127 7.13 -7.80 -32.22
C SER A 127 7.15 -8.06 -30.72
N SER A 128 6.35 -7.34 -29.93
CA SER A 128 6.43 -7.34 -28.45
C SER A 128 5.61 -8.46 -27.78
N LEU A 129 4.61 -9.02 -28.46
CA LEU A 129 3.75 -10.09 -27.93
C LEU A 129 3.93 -11.45 -28.63
N LYS A 130 4.92 -11.60 -29.52
CA LYS A 130 5.15 -12.84 -30.31
C LYS A 130 5.35 -14.11 -29.48
N GLY A 131 5.69 -13.99 -28.20
CA GLY A 131 5.85 -15.13 -27.27
C GLY A 131 4.61 -15.46 -26.43
N LEU A 132 3.51 -14.71 -26.57
CA LEU A 132 2.31 -14.86 -25.75
C LEU A 132 1.14 -15.33 -26.61
N ASN A 133 0.39 -16.33 -26.12
CA ASN A 133 -0.85 -16.75 -26.74
C ASN A 133 -1.99 -15.81 -26.31
N VAL A 134 -2.22 -14.74 -27.07
CA VAL A 134 -3.24 -13.72 -26.76
C VAL A 134 -4.53 -14.05 -27.50
N THR A 135 -5.64 -14.04 -26.76
CA THR A 135 -7.00 -14.31 -27.27
C THR A 135 -7.95 -13.20 -26.85
N LEU A 136 -8.99 -12.94 -27.63
CA LEU A 136 -10.04 -12.00 -27.27
C LEU A 136 -11.17 -12.73 -26.54
N LYS A 137 -11.51 -12.29 -25.32
CA LYS A 137 -12.70 -12.76 -24.57
C LYS A 137 -13.43 -11.56 -24.00
N ASP A 138 -14.74 -11.48 -24.23
CA ASP A 138 -15.61 -10.40 -23.73
C ASP A 138 -15.12 -8.96 -24.08
N GLY A 139 -14.44 -8.84 -25.23
CA GLY A 139 -13.84 -7.58 -25.69
C GLY A 139 -12.54 -7.19 -24.98
N LEU A 140 -11.93 -8.10 -24.22
CA LEU A 140 -10.64 -7.91 -23.57
C LEU A 140 -9.58 -8.85 -24.17
N LEU A 141 -8.35 -8.36 -24.26
CA LEU A 141 -7.17 -9.16 -24.56
C LEU A 141 -6.80 -9.97 -23.33
N VAL A 142 -6.80 -11.29 -23.49
CA VAL A 142 -6.53 -12.24 -22.42
C VAL A 142 -5.43 -13.19 -22.85
N VAL A 143 -4.45 -13.39 -21.97
CA VAL A 143 -3.34 -14.32 -22.19
C VAL A 143 -3.78 -15.72 -21.79
N GLY A 144 -3.76 -16.63 -22.76
CA GLY A 144 -3.99 -18.05 -22.58
C GLY A 144 -2.76 -18.78 -22.03
N GLY A 145 -2.99 -19.92 -21.39
CA GLY A 145 -1.95 -20.81 -20.89
C GLY A 145 -2.31 -22.29 -21.09
N ARG A 146 -1.55 -23.17 -20.41
CA ARG A 146 -1.75 -24.63 -20.50
C ARG A 146 -2.90 -25.15 -19.61
N LEU A 147 -3.58 -24.27 -18.88
CA LEU A 147 -4.64 -24.60 -17.92
C LEU A 147 -6.05 -24.59 -18.52
N SER A 148 -6.18 -24.65 -19.85
CA SER A 148 -7.48 -24.57 -20.54
C SER A 148 -8.47 -25.65 -20.10
N ARG A 149 -7.99 -26.85 -19.76
CA ARG A 149 -8.78 -28.01 -19.31
C ARG A 149 -8.90 -28.16 -17.78
N CYS A 150 -8.31 -27.26 -17.01
CA CYS A 150 -8.30 -27.35 -15.54
C CYS A 150 -9.64 -26.87 -14.95
N PRO A 151 -10.22 -27.52 -13.93
CA PRO A 151 -11.50 -27.12 -13.31
C PRO A 151 -11.37 -25.92 -12.36
N VAL A 152 -10.62 -24.89 -12.76
CA VAL A 152 -10.43 -23.64 -11.99
C VAL A 152 -11.37 -22.56 -12.55
N GLU A 153 -11.63 -21.46 -11.84
CA GLU A 153 -12.41 -20.34 -12.41
C GLU A 153 -11.84 -19.84 -13.74
N SER A 154 -12.72 -19.44 -14.66
CA SER A 154 -12.37 -18.94 -16.00
C SER A 154 -11.42 -17.74 -15.97
N SER A 155 -11.53 -16.90 -14.94
CA SER A 155 -10.70 -15.74 -14.65
C SER A 155 -9.23 -16.09 -14.35
N ALA A 156 -8.97 -17.25 -13.73
CA ALA A 156 -7.63 -17.74 -13.42
C ALA A 156 -7.04 -18.59 -14.54
N ARG A 157 -7.87 -19.19 -15.40
CA ARG A 157 -7.41 -19.92 -16.60
C ARG A 157 -6.85 -18.98 -17.67
N CYS A 158 -7.40 -17.78 -17.76
CA CYS A 158 -7.06 -16.80 -18.78
C CYS A 158 -6.91 -15.43 -18.11
N THR A 159 -5.68 -14.96 -18.00
CA THR A 159 -5.34 -13.72 -17.27
C THR A 159 -5.41 -12.51 -18.19
N VAL A 160 -6.07 -11.44 -17.76
CA VAL A 160 -6.25 -10.22 -18.56
C VAL A 160 -4.92 -9.52 -18.78
N LEU A 161 -4.60 -9.17 -20.03
CA LEU A 161 -3.36 -8.48 -20.37
C LEU A 161 -3.41 -7.03 -19.90
N LEU A 162 -2.38 -6.60 -19.17
CA LEU A 162 -2.22 -5.22 -18.72
C LEU A 162 -0.89 -4.61 -19.19
N PRO A 163 -0.90 -3.33 -19.59
CA PRO A 163 0.32 -2.63 -20.00
C PRO A 163 1.24 -2.38 -18.81
N ARG A 164 2.55 -2.34 -19.08
CA ARG A 164 3.57 -2.08 -18.06
C ARG A 164 3.46 -0.67 -17.47
N ASN A 165 3.27 0.33 -18.34
CA ASN A 165 3.34 1.75 -17.98
C ASN A 165 1.94 2.37 -17.94
N HIS A 166 1.11 1.94 -16.99
CA HIS A 166 -0.21 2.54 -16.80
C HIS A 166 -0.54 2.73 -15.31
N HIS A 167 -1.32 3.76 -14.99
CA HIS A 167 -1.70 4.06 -13.61
C HIS A 167 -2.52 2.91 -12.99
N VAL A 168 -3.49 2.37 -13.73
CA VAL A 168 -4.30 1.21 -13.31
C VAL A 168 -3.42 0.01 -12.96
N THR A 169 -2.37 -0.27 -13.74
CA THR A 169 -1.41 -1.34 -13.43
C THR A 169 -0.75 -1.12 -12.07
N ARG A 170 -0.33 0.12 -11.76
CA ARG A 170 0.23 0.45 -10.45
C ARG A 170 -0.79 0.30 -9.31
N LEU A 171 -2.06 0.65 -9.54
CA LEU A 171 -3.14 0.45 -8.56
C LEU A 171 -3.39 -1.03 -8.27
N VAL A 172 -3.50 -1.86 -9.32
CA VAL A 172 -3.67 -3.31 -9.19
C VAL A 172 -2.51 -3.94 -8.43
N MET A 173 -1.29 -3.53 -8.74
CA MET A 173 -0.11 -4.01 -8.04
C MET A 173 -0.09 -3.60 -6.56
N ARG A 174 -0.45 -2.35 -6.24
CA ARG A 174 -0.52 -1.85 -4.86
C ARG A 174 -1.61 -2.57 -4.07
N ASP A 175 -2.76 -2.79 -4.67
CA ASP A 175 -3.86 -3.55 -4.09
C ASP A 175 -3.45 -4.99 -3.77
N ALA A 176 -2.84 -5.68 -4.75
CA ALA A 176 -2.30 -7.02 -4.56
C ALA A 176 -1.27 -7.06 -3.42
N HIS A 177 -0.35 -6.10 -3.40
CA HIS A 177 0.70 -6.00 -2.38
C HIS A 177 0.16 -5.81 -0.95
N VAL A 178 -0.88 -4.99 -0.78
CA VAL A 178 -1.56 -4.80 0.51
C VAL A 178 -2.41 -6.02 0.87
N SER A 179 -3.09 -6.63 -0.10
CA SER A 179 -3.95 -7.80 0.12
C SER A 179 -3.17 -9.04 0.63
N VAL A 180 -1.93 -9.21 0.19
CA VAL A 180 -1.04 -10.26 0.69
C VAL A 180 -0.31 -9.85 1.98
N GLY A 181 -0.67 -8.73 2.60
CA GLY A 181 -0.07 -8.30 3.87
C GLY A 181 1.42 -7.99 3.78
N HIS A 182 1.90 -7.42 2.67
CA HIS A 182 3.30 -7.04 2.50
C HIS A 182 4.32 -8.21 2.56
N GLN A 183 3.90 -9.46 2.31
CA GLN A 183 4.71 -10.70 2.33
C GLN A 183 5.85 -10.77 1.29
N GLY A 184 6.14 -9.68 0.56
CA GLY A 184 7.26 -9.61 -0.38
C GLY A 184 6.88 -9.84 -1.84
N ARG A 185 7.92 -9.99 -2.67
CA ARG A 185 7.80 -9.94 -4.14
C ARG A 185 7.03 -11.12 -4.73
N GLU A 186 7.39 -12.34 -4.35
CA GLU A 186 6.82 -13.54 -4.98
C GLU A 186 5.33 -13.72 -4.64
N HIS A 187 4.93 -13.45 -3.39
CA HIS A 187 3.51 -13.47 -3.01
C HIS A 187 2.70 -12.42 -3.76
N THR A 188 3.24 -11.19 -3.88
CA THR A 188 2.59 -10.13 -4.67
C THR A 188 2.47 -10.54 -6.14
N LEU A 189 3.51 -11.15 -6.72
CA LEU A 189 3.49 -11.64 -8.10
C LEU A 189 2.47 -12.76 -8.31
N SER A 190 2.40 -13.72 -7.39
CA SER A 190 1.41 -14.80 -7.44
C SER A 190 0.00 -14.24 -7.44
N LYS A 191 -0.30 -13.30 -6.53
CA LYS A 191 -1.63 -12.69 -6.42
C LYS A 191 -2.03 -11.92 -7.68
N ILE A 192 -1.09 -11.22 -8.30
CA ILE A 192 -1.32 -10.54 -9.57
C ILE A 192 -1.64 -11.57 -10.68
N ARG A 193 -0.84 -12.63 -10.78
CA ARG A 193 -0.96 -13.67 -11.80
C ARG A 193 -2.23 -14.51 -11.70
N GLU A 194 -2.97 -14.46 -10.59
CA GLU A 194 -4.30 -15.09 -10.49
C GLU A 194 -5.31 -14.47 -11.47
N ARG A 195 -5.14 -13.19 -11.84
CA ARG A 195 -6.14 -12.44 -12.64
C ARG A 195 -5.55 -11.64 -13.79
N PHE A 196 -4.31 -11.19 -13.68
CA PHE A 196 -3.69 -10.25 -14.61
C PHE A 196 -2.33 -10.71 -15.09
N TRP A 197 -2.08 -10.53 -16.39
CA TRP A 197 -0.78 -10.70 -17.01
C TRP A 197 -0.18 -9.33 -17.34
N ILE A 198 0.79 -8.90 -16.54
CA ILE A 198 1.51 -7.63 -16.77
C ILE A 198 2.85 -7.92 -17.43
N VAL A 199 3.13 -7.31 -18.57
CA VAL A 199 4.40 -7.46 -19.29
C VAL A 199 5.54 -6.89 -18.44
N GLY A 200 6.52 -7.71 -18.07
CA GLY A 200 7.65 -7.27 -17.25
C GLY A 200 7.27 -6.91 -15.81
N VAL A 201 6.34 -7.65 -15.20
CA VAL A 201 5.83 -7.40 -13.84
C VAL A 201 6.90 -7.46 -12.74
N GLY A 202 7.94 -8.29 -12.89
CA GLY A 202 8.94 -8.53 -11.85
C GLY A 202 9.68 -7.26 -11.37
N PRO A 203 10.33 -6.51 -12.29
CA PRO A 203 10.95 -5.22 -11.96
C PRO A 203 9.98 -4.21 -11.35
N LEU A 204 8.73 -4.16 -11.81
CA LEU A 204 7.72 -3.26 -11.28
C LEU A 204 7.38 -3.60 -9.81
N VAL A 205 7.16 -4.88 -9.49
CA VAL A 205 6.85 -5.30 -8.12
C VAL A 205 8.05 -5.05 -7.20
N ARG A 206 9.28 -5.28 -7.70
CA ARG A 206 10.50 -4.95 -6.96
C ARG A 206 10.56 -3.45 -6.60
N SER A 207 10.26 -2.57 -7.56
CA SER A 207 10.20 -1.13 -7.31
C SER A 207 9.09 -0.76 -6.32
N LEU A 208 7.90 -1.36 -6.46
CA LEU A 208 6.79 -1.16 -5.54
C LEU A 208 7.16 -1.51 -4.09
N VAL A 209 7.69 -2.72 -3.87
CA VAL A 209 8.08 -3.20 -2.53
C VAL A 209 9.16 -2.30 -1.91
N ARG A 210 10.16 -1.86 -2.71
CA ARG A 210 11.19 -0.93 -2.23
C ARG A 210 10.63 0.45 -1.86
N SER A 211 9.64 0.94 -2.60
CA SER A 211 9.00 2.24 -2.34
C SER A 211 8.01 2.19 -1.16
N CYS A 212 7.53 1.01 -0.78
CA CYS A 212 6.55 0.85 0.30
C CYS A 212 7.18 1.21 1.66
N VAL A 213 6.53 2.11 2.40
CA VAL A 213 6.99 2.55 3.73
C VAL A 213 6.92 1.40 4.75
N THR A 214 5.82 0.63 4.74
CA THR A 214 5.64 -0.53 5.62
C THR A 214 6.73 -1.56 5.40
N CYS A 215 7.00 -1.94 4.15
CA CYS A 215 8.07 -2.88 3.83
C CYS A 215 9.45 -2.32 4.18
N ARG A 216 9.69 -1.00 4.00
CA ARG A 216 10.97 -0.39 4.38
C ARG A 216 11.21 -0.44 5.89
N LYS A 217 10.18 -0.18 6.70
CA LYS A 217 10.28 -0.25 8.17
C LYS A 217 10.50 -1.68 8.65
N VAL A 218 9.75 -2.64 8.13
CA VAL A 218 9.83 -4.05 8.55
C VAL A 218 11.12 -4.72 8.09
N ASN A 219 11.62 -4.39 6.89
CA ASN A 219 12.84 -4.97 6.34
C ASN A 219 14.07 -4.08 6.52
N ALA A 220 14.01 -3.07 7.40
CA ALA A 220 15.17 -2.23 7.69
C ALA A 220 16.26 -3.10 8.33
N ALA A 221 17.48 -3.05 7.78
CA ALA A 221 18.61 -3.67 8.44
C ALA A 221 18.87 -2.93 9.78
N PRO A 222 19.21 -3.65 10.87
CA PRO A 222 19.64 -2.99 12.08
C PRO A 222 20.89 -2.15 11.78
N GLU A 223 20.90 -0.91 12.26
CA GLU A 223 22.09 -0.07 12.17
C GLU A 223 23.24 -0.73 12.94
N GLN A 224 24.43 -0.72 12.33
CA GLN A 224 25.63 -1.18 13.00
C GLN A 224 26.16 -0.03 13.84
N GLN A 225 26.25 -0.24 15.16
CA GLN A 225 26.91 0.72 16.03
C GLN A 225 28.41 0.71 15.70
N MET A 226 28.94 1.86 15.26
CA MET A 226 30.39 2.06 15.22
C MET A 226 30.90 2.03 16.66
N MET A 227 31.86 1.13 16.95
CA MET A 227 32.47 1.10 18.29
C MET A 227 33.22 2.41 18.51
N SER A 228 32.86 3.13 19.56
CA SER A 228 33.62 4.30 20.01
C SER A 228 34.90 3.85 20.69
N ASP A 229 35.88 4.75 20.73
CA ASP A 229 37.08 4.54 21.54
C ASP A 229 36.72 4.36 23.02
N LEU A 230 37.54 3.56 23.72
CA LEU A 230 37.40 3.39 25.16
C LEU A 230 37.77 4.71 25.87
N PRO A 231 37.09 5.05 26.99
CA PRO A 231 37.44 6.24 27.76
C PRO A 231 38.88 6.14 28.27
N GLU A 232 39.55 7.29 28.39
CA GLU A 232 40.94 7.40 28.86
C GLU A 232 41.16 6.67 30.20
N ASP A 233 40.16 6.69 31.08
CA ASP A 233 40.15 6.01 32.38
C ASP A 233 40.31 4.49 32.30
N ARG A 234 40.07 3.88 31.13
CA ARG A 234 40.26 2.44 30.88
C ARG A 234 41.60 2.09 30.24
N VAL A 235 42.28 3.06 29.64
CA VAL A 235 43.48 2.82 28.82
C VAL A 235 44.74 3.47 29.40
N THR A 236 44.59 4.41 30.33
CA THR A 236 45.72 5.07 31.00
C THR A 236 46.41 4.10 31.96
N PRO A 237 47.67 3.71 31.70
CA PRO A 237 48.42 2.86 32.62
C PRO A 237 48.77 3.62 33.91
N ASP A 238 49.25 2.88 34.92
CA ASP A 238 49.85 3.44 36.15
C ASP A 238 48.90 4.25 37.06
N THR A 239 47.58 4.13 36.87
CA THR A 239 46.58 4.63 37.81
C THR A 239 46.27 3.59 38.90
N PRO A 240 46.15 3.99 40.18
CA PRO A 240 45.78 3.07 41.25
C PRO A 240 44.39 2.44 41.03
N ALA A 241 44.18 1.25 41.60
CA ALA A 241 42.87 0.61 41.57
C ALA A 241 41.81 1.49 42.29
N PHE A 242 40.59 1.51 41.76
CA PHE A 242 39.45 2.31 42.22
C PHE A 242 39.60 3.84 42.08
N THR A 243 40.61 4.33 41.35
CA THR A 243 40.70 5.77 41.03
C THR A 243 39.56 6.24 40.12
N SER A 244 39.25 5.47 39.07
CA SER A 244 38.10 5.70 38.20
C SER A 244 37.13 4.53 38.31
N VAL A 245 35.86 4.79 38.60
CA VAL A 245 34.87 3.74 38.87
C VAL A 245 33.54 3.94 38.13
N GLY A 246 32.96 2.85 37.64
CA GLY A 246 31.57 2.79 37.21
C GLY A 246 30.69 2.30 38.37
N LEU A 247 29.66 3.07 38.71
CA LEU A 247 28.68 2.73 39.73
C LEU A 247 27.39 2.25 39.05
N ASP A 248 26.88 1.11 39.48
CA ASP A 248 25.57 0.59 39.06
C ASP A 248 24.81 0.04 40.26
N VAL A 249 23.49 0.19 40.27
CA VAL A 249 22.65 -0.30 41.38
C VAL A 249 21.74 -1.40 40.86
N PHE A 250 21.82 -2.57 41.48
CA PHE A 250 20.97 -3.70 41.16
C PHE A 250 20.06 -4.07 42.32
N GLY A 251 18.92 -4.68 42.00
CA GLY A 251 17.88 -5.06 42.97
C GLY A 251 16.48 -4.87 42.38
N PRO A 252 15.42 -4.95 43.21
CA PRO A 252 15.42 -5.21 44.64
C PRO A 252 15.61 -6.69 44.99
N VAL A 253 16.44 -6.95 45.99
CA VAL A 253 16.55 -8.28 46.63
C VAL A 253 15.68 -8.27 47.89
N MET A 254 14.78 -9.23 48.01
CA MET A 254 13.93 -9.38 49.19
C MET A 254 14.73 -10.06 50.31
N VAL A 255 14.89 -9.37 51.44
CA VAL A 255 15.63 -9.87 52.60
C VAL A 255 14.69 -9.94 53.81
N LYS A 256 14.70 -11.06 54.52
CA LYS A 256 13.95 -11.23 55.77
C LYS A 256 14.62 -10.46 56.90
N ARG A 257 13.88 -9.56 57.54
CA ARG A 257 14.26 -8.87 58.78
C ARG A 257 13.22 -9.20 59.85
N GLY A 258 13.47 -10.25 60.64
CA GLY A 258 12.53 -10.76 61.62
C GLY A 258 11.27 -11.33 60.93
N ARG A 259 10.09 -10.81 61.29
CA ARG A 259 8.79 -11.21 60.71
C ARG A 259 8.42 -10.43 59.42
N HIS A 260 9.26 -9.49 58.99
CA HIS A 260 8.99 -8.66 57.81
C HIS A 260 10.00 -8.96 56.69
N GLU A 261 9.55 -8.89 55.44
CA GLU A 261 10.43 -8.89 54.26
C GLU A 261 10.64 -7.45 53.79
N ILE A 262 11.90 -7.09 53.58
CA ILE A 262 12.28 -5.73 53.21
C ILE A 262 13.15 -5.78 51.95
N LYS A 263 12.91 -4.82 51.05
CA LYS A 263 13.73 -4.64 49.85
C LYS A 263 15.11 -4.09 50.22
N ARG A 264 16.14 -4.68 49.65
CA ARG A 264 17.53 -4.19 49.68
C ARG A 264 18.05 -4.08 48.26
N TYR A 265 19.00 -3.19 48.06
CA TYR A 265 19.66 -3.01 46.77
C TYR A 265 21.16 -3.23 46.96
N GLY A 266 21.85 -3.61 45.90
CA GLY A 266 23.30 -3.70 45.86
C GLY A 266 23.86 -2.60 44.99
N LEU A 267 24.86 -1.89 45.49
CA LEU A 267 25.68 -0.97 44.71
C LEU A 267 26.90 -1.74 44.20
N MET A 268 27.01 -1.93 42.90
CA MET A 268 28.20 -2.42 42.23
C MET A 268 29.10 -1.24 41.89
N CYS A 269 30.30 -1.24 42.46
CA CYS A 269 31.38 -0.34 42.10
C CYS A 269 32.42 -1.12 41.32
N THR A 270 32.51 -0.83 40.02
CA THR A 270 33.45 -1.48 39.11
C THR A 270 34.61 -0.54 38.83
N CYS A 271 35.84 -0.97 39.10
CA CYS A 271 37.01 -0.18 38.73
C CYS A 271 37.21 -0.20 37.21
N LEU A 272 37.34 0.97 36.60
CA LEU A 272 37.56 1.09 35.15
C LEU A 272 38.97 0.66 34.73
N VAL A 273 39.94 0.78 35.63
CA VAL A 273 41.34 0.41 35.42
C VAL A 273 41.54 -1.11 35.50
N THR A 274 41.19 -1.73 36.63
CA THR A 274 41.48 -3.16 36.89
C THR A 274 40.30 -4.10 36.66
N ARG A 275 39.09 -3.57 36.39
CA ARG A 275 37.83 -4.33 36.35
C ARG A 275 37.45 -5.04 37.65
N ALA A 276 38.11 -4.72 38.76
CA ALA A 276 37.73 -5.22 40.08
C ALA A 276 36.33 -4.70 40.48
N VAL A 277 35.51 -5.56 41.06
CA VAL A 277 34.15 -5.23 41.50
C VAL A 277 34.10 -5.21 43.03
N HIS A 278 33.61 -4.11 43.60
CA HIS A 278 33.29 -3.96 45.02
C HIS A 278 31.78 -3.77 45.17
N VAL A 279 31.13 -4.60 45.98
CA VAL A 279 29.68 -4.55 46.17
C VAL A 279 29.35 -4.06 47.58
N GLU A 280 28.49 -3.05 47.67
CA GLU A 280 27.96 -2.52 48.93
C GLU A 280 26.45 -2.71 49.02
N VAL A 281 25.93 -2.94 50.23
CA VAL A 281 24.48 -3.05 50.45
C VAL A 281 23.87 -1.67 50.68
N LEU A 282 22.78 -1.38 49.96
CA LEU A 282 21.92 -0.21 50.13
C LEU A 282 20.63 -0.59 50.86
N GLN A 283 20.23 0.24 51.82
CA GLN A 283 19.02 0.00 52.60
C GLN A 283 17.76 0.46 51.84
N SER A 284 17.85 1.57 51.12
CA SER A 284 16.82 2.13 50.23
C SER A 284 17.47 2.57 48.91
N LEU A 285 16.65 2.80 47.87
CA LEU A 285 17.10 3.42 46.61
C LEU A 285 17.05 4.96 46.71
N GLU A 286 17.40 5.49 47.88
CA GLU A 286 17.46 6.91 48.15
C GLU A 286 18.90 7.39 48.12
N THR A 287 19.07 8.68 47.83
CA THR A 287 20.39 9.33 47.73
C THR A 287 21.20 9.17 49.01
N ASP A 288 20.57 9.23 50.19
CA ASP A 288 21.26 9.09 51.48
C ASP A 288 21.89 7.70 51.65
N SER A 289 21.16 6.65 51.25
CA SER A 289 21.69 5.28 51.24
C SER A 289 22.87 5.16 50.27
N LEU A 290 22.78 5.79 49.10
CA LEU A 290 23.84 5.79 48.09
C LEU A 290 25.11 6.52 48.56
N ILE A 291 24.96 7.74 49.10
CA ILE A 291 26.08 8.53 49.63
C ILE A 291 26.80 7.76 50.74
N ASN A 292 26.05 7.13 51.64
CA ASN A 292 26.62 6.33 52.72
C ASN A 292 27.37 5.10 52.19
N ALA A 293 26.90 4.46 51.11
CA ALA A 293 27.63 3.37 50.47
C ALA A 293 28.90 3.84 49.77
N ILE A 294 28.87 4.97 49.06
CA ILE A 294 30.05 5.55 48.42
C ILE A 294 31.10 5.92 49.49
N ARG A 295 30.69 6.52 50.61
CA ARG A 295 31.61 6.81 51.73
C ARG A 295 32.29 5.55 52.27
N ARG A 296 31.56 4.43 52.38
CA ARG A 296 32.15 3.14 52.80
C ARG A 296 33.14 2.58 51.77
N ILE A 297 32.86 2.74 50.47
CA ILE A 297 33.78 2.36 49.40
C ILE A 297 35.05 3.19 49.50
N VAL A 298 34.93 4.52 49.60
CA VAL A 298 36.08 5.44 49.70
C VAL A 298 36.92 5.12 50.94
N ALA A 299 36.28 4.86 52.08
CA ALA A 299 36.99 4.50 53.32
C ALA A 299 37.79 3.19 53.21
N ARG A 300 37.38 2.23 52.35
CA ARG A 300 38.07 0.94 52.17
C ARG A 300 39.03 0.90 51.00
N ARG A 301 38.74 1.61 49.92
CA ARG A 301 39.45 1.53 48.63
C ARG A 301 40.30 2.76 48.33
N GLY A 302 40.14 3.83 49.10
CA GLY A 302 40.79 5.11 48.85
C GLY A 302 39.92 6.08 48.06
N PRO A 303 40.45 7.28 47.76
CA PRO A 303 39.71 8.33 47.08
C PRO A 303 39.37 7.93 45.63
N ILE A 304 38.10 8.08 45.28
CA ILE A 304 37.60 7.99 43.90
C ILE A 304 37.78 9.38 43.29
N LEU A 305 38.46 9.48 42.15
CA LEU A 305 38.72 10.74 41.44
C LEU A 305 37.76 10.95 40.27
N ARG A 306 37.27 9.87 39.64
CA ARG A 306 36.37 9.88 38.48
C ARG A 306 35.29 8.82 38.57
#